data_AF-A0A9D9SPC1-F1
#
_entry.id   AF-A0A9D9SPC1-F1
#
_cell.length_a   1.000
_cell.length_b   1.000
_cell.length_c   1.000
_cell.angle_alpha   90.00
_cell.angle_beta   90.00
_cell.angle_gamma   90.00
#
_symmetry.space_group_name_H-M   'P 1'
#
loop_
_entity.id
_entity.type
_entity.pdbx_description
1 polymer ?
#
loop_
_entity_poly.entity_id
_entity_poly.type
_entity_poly.pdbx_seq_one_letter_code
_entity_poly.pdbx_strand_id
1 'polypeptide(L)'
;MLMSTPPQPSPTTLAELENPTEFAARHIGITEADEQHMLSVIAPGQQHFTRRALIDAIVPKAIARNRPMSLPSPVGEAQALAEMKAIAAKNQVLRSFIGQGYHGTHTPGVILRNILENPAWYTAYTPYQAEISQGRLEALLNFQTMVCDLTGMAIANASMLDEATAAAEAMTLARRSVKSKSDTFIVAGDCHPQTIEVIQTRAAPLGLKVVLANSAAEWDALISGGDYFAALEQLPSTTGALHDLRGDAERIHAHQAAFIVAADLLALTL
;
A
#
# COMPACT_ATOMS: atom_id res chain seq x y z
N MET A 1 -19.35 -24.10 73.49
CA MET A 1 -18.91 -23.12 72.47
C MET A 1 -18.24 -23.88 71.35
N LEU A 2 -18.95 -24.16 70.26
CA LEU A 2 -18.36 -24.74 69.05
C LEU A 2 -17.72 -23.59 68.26
N MET A 3 -16.39 -23.59 68.16
CA MET A 3 -15.67 -22.64 67.32
C MET A 3 -15.86 -23.04 65.86
N SER A 4 -16.57 -22.21 65.10
CA SER A 4 -16.68 -22.33 63.65
C SER A 4 -15.33 -22.00 63.02
N THR A 5 -14.75 -22.96 62.30
CA THR A 5 -13.59 -22.76 61.44
C THR A 5 -13.90 -21.71 60.38
N PRO A 6 -13.04 -20.71 60.16
CA PRO A 6 -13.22 -19.73 59.09
C PRO A 6 -13.17 -20.43 57.72
N PRO A 7 -13.97 -19.99 56.74
CA PRO A 7 -13.96 -20.58 55.41
C PRO A 7 -12.57 -20.44 54.77
N GLN A 8 -12.04 -21.55 54.26
CA GLN A 8 -10.83 -21.56 53.45
C GLN A 8 -11.08 -20.74 52.16
N PRO A 9 -10.14 -19.89 51.73
CA PRO A 9 -10.27 -19.18 50.46
C PRO A 9 -10.35 -20.20 49.32
N SER A 10 -11.33 -20.01 48.44
CA SER A 10 -11.48 -20.81 47.22
C SER A 10 -10.23 -20.71 46.35
N PRO A 11 -9.75 -21.83 45.76
CA PRO A 11 -8.55 -21.82 44.94
C PRO A 11 -8.74 -20.96 43.70
N THR A 12 -7.75 -20.12 43.41
CA THR A 12 -7.69 -19.29 42.21
C THR A 12 -7.77 -20.17 40.96
N THR A 13 -8.64 -19.82 40.02
CA THR A 13 -8.79 -20.54 38.76
C THR A 13 -7.60 -20.23 37.84
N LEU A 14 -7.30 -21.12 36.89
CA LEU A 14 -6.23 -20.88 35.91
C LEU A 14 -6.47 -19.59 35.11
N ALA A 15 -7.73 -19.30 34.76
CA ALA A 15 -8.11 -18.08 34.04
C ALA A 15 -7.85 -16.79 34.84
N GLU A 16 -7.95 -16.83 36.17
CA GLU A 16 -7.62 -15.70 37.05
C GLU A 16 -6.10 -15.47 37.16
N LEU A 17 -5.28 -16.44 36.74
CA LEU A 17 -3.81 -16.32 36.66
C LEU A 17 -3.33 -15.84 35.28
N GLU A 18 -4.21 -15.78 34.28
CA GLU A 18 -3.88 -15.30 32.93
C GLU A 18 -3.93 -13.77 32.86
N ASN A 19 -3.04 -13.18 32.05
CA ASN A 19 -3.06 -11.74 31.74
C ASN A 19 -3.40 -11.52 30.25
N PRO A 20 -4.68 -11.54 29.87
CA PRO A 20 -5.09 -11.36 28.47
C PRO A 20 -4.77 -9.96 27.92
N THR A 21 -4.40 -9.02 28.79
CA THR A 21 -4.03 -7.64 28.43
C THR A 21 -2.52 -7.40 28.39
N GLU A 22 -1.70 -8.44 28.51
CA GLU A 22 -0.23 -8.33 28.61
C GLU A 22 0.41 -7.49 27.48
N PHE A 23 -0.14 -7.55 26.26
CA PHE A 23 0.36 -6.82 25.11
C PHE A 23 0.29 -5.29 25.31
N ALA A 24 -0.70 -4.79 26.06
CA ALA A 24 -0.84 -3.36 26.30
C ALA A 24 0.39 -2.77 27.00
N ALA A 25 0.99 -3.51 27.93
CA ALA A 25 2.21 -3.10 28.63
C ALA A 25 3.49 -3.20 27.77
N ARG A 26 3.46 -3.93 26.65
CA ARG A 26 4.54 -3.96 25.64
C ARG A 26 4.39 -2.83 24.62
N HIS A 27 3.15 -2.49 24.28
CA HIS A 27 2.83 -1.45 23.30
C HIS A 27 2.91 -0.04 23.89
N ILE A 28 2.42 0.17 25.11
CA ILE A 28 2.43 1.46 25.80
C ILE A 28 3.72 1.56 26.62
N GLY A 29 4.64 2.42 26.18
CA GLY A 29 5.91 2.63 26.89
C GLY A 29 5.82 3.44 28.18
N ILE A 30 4.67 4.07 28.46
CA ILE A 30 4.44 4.90 29.64
C ILE A 30 4.05 4.01 30.82
N THR A 31 4.84 4.04 31.89
CA THR A 31 4.51 3.36 33.14
C THR A 31 3.52 4.17 33.98
N GLU A 32 2.98 3.58 35.04
CA GLU A 32 2.11 4.32 35.98
C GLU A 32 2.83 5.50 36.64
N ALA A 33 4.11 5.32 36.99
CA ALA A 33 4.92 6.40 37.58
C ALA A 33 5.16 7.52 36.57
N ASP A 34 5.42 7.19 35.30
CA ASP A 34 5.55 8.18 34.21
C ASP A 34 4.23 8.92 33.99
N GLU A 35 3.10 8.21 33.96
CA GLU A 35 1.76 8.82 33.82
C GLU A 35 1.50 9.82 34.95
N GLN A 36 1.76 9.44 36.20
CA GLN A 36 1.61 10.32 37.36
C GLN A 36 2.52 11.56 37.26
N HIS A 37 3.78 11.38 36.88
CA HIS A 37 4.71 12.48 36.69
C HIS A 37 4.23 13.43 35.58
N MET A 38 3.86 12.90 34.41
CA MET A 38 3.35 13.68 33.28
C MET A 38 2.10 14.48 33.65
N LEU A 39 1.14 13.86 34.35
CA LEU A 39 -0.09 14.53 34.81
C LEU A 39 0.22 15.66 35.80
N SER A 40 1.22 15.49 36.67
CA SER A 40 1.64 16.55 37.60
C SER A 40 2.21 17.79 36.90
N VAL A 41 2.85 17.60 35.73
CA VAL A 41 3.40 18.69 34.91
C VAL A 41 2.30 19.36 34.08
N ILE A 42 1.35 18.59 33.55
CA ILE A 42 0.25 19.10 32.73
C ILE A 42 -0.74 19.94 33.55
N ALA A 43 -1.04 19.51 34.78
CA ALA A 43 -1.99 20.18 35.67
C ALA A 43 -1.33 20.56 37.00
N PRO A 44 -0.38 21.50 37.00
CA PRO A 44 0.35 21.87 38.21
C PRO A 44 -0.62 22.43 39.26
N GLY A 45 -0.51 21.96 40.50
CA GLY A 45 -1.37 22.37 41.61
C GLY A 45 -2.72 21.65 41.69
N GLN A 46 -3.05 20.76 40.74
CA GLN A 46 -4.25 19.92 40.83
C GLN A 46 -3.91 18.55 41.41
N GLN A 47 -4.10 18.40 42.72
CA GLN A 47 -3.95 17.09 43.37
C GLN A 47 -4.98 16.10 42.81
N HIS A 48 -4.53 14.87 42.55
CA HIS A 48 -5.35 13.79 41.99
C HIS A 48 -5.90 14.03 40.57
N PHE A 49 -5.25 14.89 39.77
CA PHE A 49 -5.58 14.98 38.34
C PHE A 49 -5.33 13.64 37.64
N THR A 50 -6.31 13.14 36.89
CA THR A 50 -6.27 11.81 36.26
C THR A 50 -6.22 11.91 34.73
N ARG A 51 -5.77 10.84 34.07
CA ARG A 51 -5.89 10.69 32.62
C ARG A 51 -7.33 10.88 32.12
N ARG A 52 -8.33 10.40 32.87
CA ARG A 52 -9.75 10.60 32.52
C ARG A 52 -10.12 12.08 32.52
N ALA A 53 -9.73 12.82 33.55
CA ALA A 53 -9.98 14.25 33.64
C ALA A 53 -9.31 15.03 32.49
N LEU A 54 -8.09 14.63 32.10
CA LEU A 54 -7.41 15.18 30.93
C LEU A 54 -8.20 14.96 29.63
N ILE A 55 -8.65 13.73 29.39
CA ILE A 55 -9.44 13.40 28.19
C ILE A 55 -10.76 14.16 28.17
N ASP A 56 -11.46 14.25 29.30
CA ASP A 56 -12.75 14.94 29.41
C ASP A 56 -12.62 16.46 29.19
N ALA A 57 -11.45 17.04 29.48
CA ALA A 57 -11.15 18.45 29.22
C ALA A 57 -10.80 18.73 27.74
N ILE A 58 -10.24 17.74 27.02
CA ILE A 58 -9.80 17.90 25.63
C ILE A 58 -10.89 17.52 24.64
N VAL A 59 -11.58 16.41 24.86
CA VAL A 59 -12.54 15.84 23.90
C VAL A 59 -13.94 16.42 24.15
N PRO A 60 -14.53 17.15 23.19
CA PRO A 60 -15.88 17.70 23.36
C PRO A 60 -16.91 16.59 23.59
N LYS A 61 -17.72 16.74 24.65
CA LYS A 61 -18.74 15.74 25.04
C LYS A 61 -19.74 15.43 23.93
N ALA A 62 -20.01 16.38 23.04
CA ALA A 62 -20.94 16.20 21.92
C ALA A 62 -20.48 15.15 20.90
N ILE A 63 -19.16 14.87 20.81
CA ILE A 63 -18.59 13.86 19.90
C ILE A 63 -17.94 12.69 20.63
N ALA A 64 -17.85 12.76 21.97
CA ALA A 64 -17.27 11.70 22.78
C ALA A 64 -18.16 10.44 22.77
N ARG A 65 -17.55 9.29 22.51
CA ARG A 65 -18.24 8.01 22.60
C ARG A 65 -18.59 7.71 24.06
N ASN A 66 -19.87 7.48 24.36
CA ASN A 66 -20.38 7.23 25.71
C ASN A 66 -20.43 5.73 26.09
N ARG A 67 -20.06 4.84 25.18
CA ARG A 67 -20.03 3.38 25.38
C ARG A 67 -18.68 2.82 24.93
N PRO A 68 -18.17 1.76 25.58
CA PRO A 68 -17.02 1.02 25.09
C PRO A 68 -17.23 0.52 23.65
N MET A 69 -16.14 0.28 22.93
CA MET A 69 -16.22 -0.39 21.63
C MET A 69 -16.72 -1.82 21.81
N SER A 70 -17.60 -2.26 20.91
CA SER A 70 -18.05 -3.65 20.86
C SER A 70 -17.00 -4.50 20.14
N LEU A 71 -15.94 -4.87 20.87
CA LEU A 71 -14.85 -5.71 20.38
C LEU A 71 -14.83 -7.04 21.14
N PRO A 72 -14.25 -8.11 20.56
CA PRO A 72 -13.92 -9.32 21.32
C PRO A 72 -13.05 -8.98 22.54
N SER A 73 -13.12 -9.82 23.57
CA SER A 73 -12.21 -9.72 24.70
C SER A 73 -10.75 -9.77 24.22
N PRO A 74 -9.84 -9.02 24.86
CA PRO A 74 -8.43 -9.07 24.52
C PRO A 74 -7.88 -10.48 24.74
N VAL A 75 -6.85 -10.82 23.96
CA VAL A 75 -6.14 -12.09 24.03
C VAL A 75 -4.63 -11.81 24.10
N GLY A 76 -3.87 -12.72 24.68
CA GLY A 76 -2.40 -12.64 24.70
C GLY A 76 -1.78 -12.80 23.30
N GLU A 77 -0.51 -12.46 23.16
CA GLU A 77 0.19 -12.47 21.85
C GLU A 77 0.20 -13.87 21.22
N ALA A 78 0.50 -14.90 22.03
CA ALA A 78 0.56 -16.28 21.58
C ALA A 78 -0.81 -16.78 21.09
N GLN A 79 -1.89 -16.39 21.76
CA GLN A 79 -3.25 -16.75 21.37
C GLN A 79 -3.65 -16.02 20.07
N ALA A 80 -3.37 -14.73 19.95
CA ALA A 80 -3.61 -13.98 18.72
C ALA A 80 -2.91 -14.61 17.51
N LEU A 81 -1.64 -15.03 17.67
CA LEU A 81 -0.89 -15.73 16.63
C LEU A 81 -1.51 -17.09 16.28
N ALA A 82 -1.97 -17.85 17.26
CA ALA A 82 -2.64 -19.12 17.03
C ALA A 82 -3.96 -18.94 16.26
N GLU A 83 -4.77 -17.94 16.62
CA GLU A 83 -6.02 -17.59 15.95
C GLU A 83 -5.77 -17.15 14.50
N MET A 84 -4.80 -16.25 14.28
CA MET A 84 -4.42 -15.81 12.94
C MET A 84 -3.91 -16.97 12.08
N LYS A 85 -3.13 -17.90 12.66
CA LYS A 85 -2.65 -19.10 11.97
C LYS A 85 -3.80 -20.03 11.58
N ALA A 86 -4.81 -20.18 12.44
CA ALA A 86 -6.00 -20.97 12.14
C ALA A 86 -6.84 -20.35 11.00
N ILE A 87 -6.91 -19.02 10.93
CA ILE A 87 -7.54 -18.32 9.80
C ILE A 87 -6.72 -18.52 8.52
N ALA A 88 -5.41 -18.29 8.58
CA ALA A 88 -4.51 -18.43 7.43
C ALA A 88 -4.50 -19.87 6.87
N ALA A 89 -4.66 -20.89 7.71
CA ALA A 89 -4.75 -22.30 7.30
C ALA A 89 -5.98 -22.61 6.42
N LYS A 90 -6.96 -21.71 6.32
CA LYS A 90 -8.10 -21.83 5.40
C LYS A 90 -7.73 -21.46 3.95
N ASN A 91 -6.62 -20.74 3.74
CA ASN A 91 -6.15 -20.39 2.41
C ASN A 91 -5.53 -21.62 1.72
N GLN A 92 -5.73 -21.72 0.40
CA GLN A 92 -5.08 -22.73 -0.44
C GLN A 92 -3.98 -22.07 -1.26
N VAL A 93 -2.73 -22.44 -0.99
CA VAL A 93 -1.57 -21.94 -1.75
C VAL A 93 -1.42 -22.78 -3.01
N LEU A 94 -1.86 -22.23 -4.15
CA LEU A 94 -1.81 -22.88 -5.46
C LEU A 94 -0.60 -22.42 -6.28
N ARG A 95 -0.24 -23.23 -7.28
CA ARG A 95 0.61 -22.76 -8.38
C ARG A 95 -0.28 -22.01 -9.36
N SER A 96 -0.28 -20.68 -9.24
CA SER A 96 -1.15 -19.80 -10.01
C SER A 96 -0.43 -19.33 -11.28
N PHE A 97 -0.92 -19.73 -12.44
CA PHE A 97 -0.48 -19.25 -13.76
C PHE A 97 -1.52 -18.31 -14.39
N ILE A 98 -2.22 -17.54 -13.55
CA ILE A 98 -3.26 -16.59 -13.99
C ILE A 98 -2.63 -15.40 -14.74
N GLY A 99 -1.43 -14.98 -14.34
CA GLY A 99 -0.75 -13.82 -14.90
C GLY A 99 -1.44 -12.52 -14.50
N GLN A 100 -1.76 -11.68 -15.48
CA GLN A 100 -2.45 -10.40 -15.29
C GLN A 100 -1.74 -9.46 -14.31
N GLY A 101 -0.41 -9.34 -14.43
CA GLY A 101 0.42 -8.44 -13.63
C GLY A 101 0.93 -9.05 -12.30
N TYR A 102 0.52 -10.29 -11.98
CA TYR A 102 0.97 -10.98 -10.78
C TYR A 102 1.60 -12.33 -11.13
N HIS A 103 2.89 -12.45 -10.86
CA HIS A 103 3.70 -13.60 -11.20
C HIS A 103 4.38 -14.16 -9.94
N GLY A 104 4.36 -15.48 -9.78
CA GLY A 104 5.09 -16.13 -8.69
C GLY A 104 6.59 -15.83 -8.81
N THR A 105 7.23 -15.48 -7.69
CA THR A 105 8.66 -15.16 -7.64
C THR A 105 9.35 -15.85 -6.47
N HIS A 106 10.65 -16.07 -6.61
CA HIS A 106 11.48 -16.58 -5.52
C HIS A 106 12.17 -15.42 -4.82
N THR A 107 11.65 -15.00 -3.65
CA THR A 107 12.32 -14.01 -2.81
C THR A 107 13.59 -14.62 -2.21
N PRO A 108 14.79 -14.09 -2.49
CA PRO A 108 16.02 -14.62 -1.90
C PRO A 108 15.97 -14.58 -0.38
N GLY A 109 16.31 -15.70 0.28
CA GLY A 109 16.21 -15.82 1.74
C GLY A 109 17.00 -14.75 2.52
N VAL A 110 18.11 -14.27 1.95
CA VAL A 110 18.89 -13.17 2.52
C VAL A 110 18.13 -11.83 2.52
N ILE A 111 17.31 -11.57 1.50
CA ILE A 111 16.47 -10.37 1.41
C ILE A 111 15.28 -10.50 2.36
N LEU A 112 14.60 -11.65 2.34
CA LEU A 112 13.48 -11.93 3.25
C LEU A 112 13.89 -11.70 4.71
N ARG A 113 15.00 -12.33 5.14
CA ARG A 113 15.43 -12.30 6.53
C ARG A 113 15.99 -10.95 6.97
N ASN A 114 16.81 -10.31 6.15
CA ASN A 114 17.61 -9.15 6.59
C ASN A 114 16.99 -7.80 6.21
N ILE A 115 15.97 -7.78 5.36
CA ILE A 115 15.23 -6.57 4.97
C ILE A 115 13.76 -6.68 5.43
N LEU A 116 12.98 -7.62 4.89
CA LEU A 116 11.53 -7.67 5.14
C LEU A 116 11.20 -8.02 6.61
N GLU A 117 11.94 -8.96 7.20
CA GLU A 117 11.75 -9.38 8.60
C GLU A 117 12.60 -8.56 9.61
N ASN A 118 13.26 -7.49 9.16
CA ASN A 118 14.17 -6.70 9.99
C ASN A 118 13.58 -5.31 10.34
N PRO A 119 13.27 -5.02 11.61
CA PRO A 119 12.68 -3.73 12.00
C PRO A 119 13.56 -2.53 11.70
N ALA A 120 14.89 -2.70 11.58
CA ALA A 120 15.78 -1.62 11.18
C ALA A 120 15.46 -1.06 9.78
N TRP A 121 14.80 -1.85 8.92
CA TRP A 121 14.40 -1.44 7.57
C TRP A 121 12.95 -0.95 7.48
N TYR A 122 12.02 -1.51 8.25
CA TYR A 122 10.58 -1.20 8.10
C TYR A 122 9.98 -0.27 9.16
N THR A 123 10.71 0.09 10.22
CA THR A 123 10.18 0.97 11.29
C THR A 123 10.43 2.46 11.03
N ALA A 124 11.46 2.81 10.27
CA ALA A 124 11.71 4.18 9.86
C ALA A 124 10.68 4.65 8.82
N TYR A 125 10.36 5.94 8.83
CA TYR A 125 9.42 6.54 7.88
C TYR A 125 10.16 7.24 6.72
N THR A 126 9.43 8.09 5.98
CA THR A 126 9.95 8.90 4.87
C THR A 126 11.29 9.56 5.24
N PRO A 127 12.30 9.52 4.36
CA PRO A 127 13.63 10.08 4.62
C PRO A 127 13.67 11.62 4.59
N TYR A 128 12.89 12.29 5.45
CA TYR A 128 12.91 13.75 5.60
C TYR A 128 14.24 14.30 6.14
N GLN A 129 15.00 13.46 6.85
CA GLN A 129 16.34 13.78 7.37
C GLN A 129 17.35 12.91 6.63
N ALA A 130 17.89 13.43 5.53
CA ALA A 130 18.68 12.66 4.58
C ALA A 130 19.96 12.09 5.20
N GLU A 131 20.61 12.83 6.09
CA GLU A 131 21.88 12.51 6.73
C GLU A 131 21.81 11.22 7.55
N ILE A 132 20.66 10.95 8.19
CA ILE A 132 20.40 9.73 8.97
C ILE A 132 19.59 8.70 8.18
N SER A 133 19.51 8.86 6.86
CA SER A 133 18.67 8.04 5.98
C SER A 133 19.39 7.51 4.74
N GLN A 134 20.71 7.69 4.66
CA GLN A 134 21.51 7.37 3.48
C GLN A 134 21.35 5.92 3.02
N GLY A 135 21.30 4.94 3.94
CA GLY A 135 21.16 3.52 3.55
C GLY A 135 19.91 3.21 2.72
N ARG A 136 18.74 3.75 3.08
CA ARG A 136 17.51 3.55 2.29
C ARG A 136 17.43 4.45 1.07
N LEU A 137 18.00 5.65 1.13
CA LEU A 137 18.09 6.55 -0.03
C LEU A 137 18.96 5.93 -1.14
N GLU A 138 20.07 5.28 -0.78
CA GLU A 138 20.91 4.55 -1.73
C GLU A 138 20.15 3.37 -2.35
N ALA A 139 19.41 2.58 -1.55
CA ALA A 139 18.58 1.50 -2.08
C ALA A 139 17.49 2.00 -3.05
N LEU A 140 16.88 3.16 -2.77
CA LEU A 140 15.92 3.80 -3.67
C LEU A 140 16.59 4.33 -4.94
N LEU A 141 17.81 4.86 -4.85
CA LEU A 141 18.59 5.25 -6.03
C LEU A 141 18.91 4.03 -6.90
N ASN A 142 19.27 2.89 -6.29
CA ASN A 142 19.47 1.64 -7.02
C ASN A 142 18.19 1.16 -7.71
N PHE A 143 17.03 1.30 -7.06
CA PHE A 143 15.73 1.04 -7.68
C PHE A 143 15.49 1.95 -8.90
N GLN A 144 15.74 3.26 -8.77
CA GLN A 144 15.58 4.21 -9.87
C GLN A 144 16.51 3.86 -11.04
N THR A 145 17.78 3.58 -10.77
CA THR A 145 18.76 3.19 -11.78
C THR A 145 18.33 1.90 -12.49
N MET A 146 17.90 0.87 -11.75
CA MET A 146 17.41 -0.39 -12.33
C MET A 146 16.22 -0.14 -13.26
N VAL A 147 15.26 0.69 -12.86
CA VAL A 147 14.10 1.03 -13.71
C VAL A 147 14.54 1.79 -14.95
N CYS A 148 15.43 2.79 -14.83
CA CYS A 148 15.98 3.53 -15.97
C CYS A 148 16.72 2.60 -16.95
N ASP A 149 17.60 1.73 -16.46
CA ASP A 149 18.41 0.83 -17.29
C ASP A 149 17.53 -0.16 -18.07
N LEU A 150 16.52 -0.75 -17.41
CA LEU A 150 15.63 -1.73 -18.05
C LEU A 150 14.65 -1.08 -19.03
N THR A 151 14.17 0.12 -18.74
CA THR A 151 13.20 0.83 -19.59
C THR A 151 13.85 1.68 -20.68
N GLY A 152 15.15 1.96 -20.57
CA GLY A 152 15.86 2.92 -21.41
C GLY A 152 15.43 4.38 -21.16
N MET A 153 14.69 4.67 -20.10
CA MET A 153 14.18 6.00 -19.79
C MET A 153 15.20 6.83 -18.99
N ALA A 154 15.17 8.15 -19.18
CA ALA A 154 16.14 9.04 -18.54
C ALA A 154 15.94 9.22 -17.03
N ILE A 155 14.70 9.06 -16.54
CA ILE A 155 14.35 9.28 -15.14
C ILE A 155 13.31 8.26 -14.66
N ALA A 156 13.40 7.89 -13.39
CA ALA A 156 12.41 7.10 -12.67
C ALA A 156 12.19 7.70 -11.28
N ASN A 157 10.99 7.54 -10.73
CA ASN A 157 10.70 7.93 -9.34
C ASN A 157 11.04 6.79 -8.36
N ALA A 158 10.83 7.03 -7.06
CA ALA A 158 11.12 6.08 -6.00
C ALA A 158 9.92 5.14 -5.69
N SER A 159 9.19 4.68 -6.73
CA SER A 159 7.97 3.83 -6.72
C SER A 159 6.62 4.57 -6.81
N MET A 160 5.60 3.79 -7.14
CA MET A 160 4.16 4.10 -7.13
C MET A 160 3.41 3.00 -6.35
N LEU A 161 2.10 3.14 -6.16
CA LEU A 161 1.32 2.17 -5.37
C LEU A 161 1.18 0.81 -6.06
N ASP A 162 0.79 0.82 -7.33
CA ASP A 162 0.64 -0.36 -8.19
C ASP A 162 0.70 0.04 -9.68
N GLU A 163 0.68 -0.94 -10.59
CA GLU A 163 0.71 -0.71 -12.03
C GLU A 163 -0.48 0.11 -12.53
N ALA A 164 -1.69 -0.23 -12.07
CA ALA A 164 -2.93 0.36 -12.54
C ALA A 164 -3.02 1.86 -12.21
N THR A 165 -2.61 2.23 -10.99
CA THR A 165 -2.50 3.63 -10.56
C THR A 165 -1.33 4.35 -11.22
N ALA A 166 -0.21 3.68 -11.47
CA ALA A 166 0.90 4.26 -12.23
C ALA A 166 0.48 4.60 -13.68
N ALA A 167 -0.28 3.73 -14.34
CA ALA A 167 -0.82 3.97 -15.68
C ALA A 167 -1.82 5.14 -15.69
N ALA A 168 -2.67 5.25 -14.66
CA ALA A 168 -3.57 6.40 -14.50
C ALA A 168 -2.80 7.72 -14.25
N GLU A 169 -1.68 7.69 -13.50
CA GLU A 169 -0.83 8.86 -13.33
C GLU A 169 -0.04 9.21 -14.59
N ALA A 170 0.33 8.22 -15.42
CA ALA A 170 0.90 8.47 -16.72
C ALA A 170 -0.12 9.17 -17.66
N MET A 171 -1.39 8.78 -17.61
CA MET A 171 -2.49 9.47 -18.31
C MET A 171 -2.60 10.94 -17.85
N THR A 172 -2.63 11.21 -16.55
CA THR A 172 -2.76 12.58 -16.03
C THR A 172 -1.53 13.43 -16.32
N LEU A 173 -0.32 12.84 -16.24
CA LEU A 173 0.93 13.48 -16.62
C LEU A 173 0.93 13.87 -18.10
N ALA A 174 0.55 12.93 -18.97
CA ALA A 174 0.45 13.19 -20.41
C ALA A 174 -0.55 14.31 -20.70
N ARG A 175 -1.76 14.28 -20.11
CA ARG A 175 -2.79 15.31 -20.32
C ARG A 175 -2.30 16.73 -19.99
N ARG A 176 -1.39 16.87 -19.02
CA ARG A 176 -0.80 18.14 -18.60
C ARG A 176 0.42 18.56 -19.42
N SER A 177 1.13 17.61 -20.03
CA SER A 177 2.46 17.84 -20.60
C SER A 177 2.46 17.94 -22.13
N VAL A 178 1.50 17.31 -22.80
CA VAL A 178 1.43 17.27 -24.27
C VAL A 178 0.69 18.49 -24.84
N LYS A 179 0.84 18.76 -26.15
CA LYS A 179 0.19 19.92 -26.79
C LYS A 179 -1.18 19.62 -27.38
N SER A 180 -1.50 18.34 -27.62
CA SER A 180 -2.84 17.92 -28.07
C SER A 180 -3.93 18.51 -27.18
N LYS A 181 -5.03 18.94 -27.80
CA LYS A 181 -6.20 19.51 -27.12
C LYS A 181 -7.33 18.50 -26.91
N SER A 182 -7.16 17.28 -27.40
CA SER A 182 -8.14 16.20 -27.22
C SER A 182 -8.27 15.83 -25.75
N ASP A 183 -9.46 15.37 -25.38
CA ASP A 183 -9.74 14.77 -24.08
C ASP A 183 -9.80 13.24 -24.16
N THR A 184 -9.43 12.65 -25.31
CA THR A 184 -9.42 11.20 -25.52
C THR A 184 -8.08 10.58 -25.14
N PHE A 185 -8.16 9.49 -24.36
CA PHE A 185 -7.06 8.60 -24.02
C PHE A 185 -7.33 7.23 -24.64
N ILE A 186 -6.41 6.75 -25.48
CA ILE A 186 -6.52 5.43 -26.11
C ILE A 186 -5.85 4.39 -25.20
N VAL A 187 -6.48 3.24 -25.02
CA VAL A 187 -5.91 2.12 -24.27
C VAL A 187 -6.05 0.86 -25.11
N ALA A 188 -4.98 0.09 -25.26
CA ALA A 188 -5.05 -1.23 -25.86
C ALA A 188 -5.99 -2.12 -25.04
N GLY A 189 -6.93 -2.78 -25.72
CA GLY A 189 -7.98 -3.59 -25.08
C GLY A 189 -7.44 -4.85 -24.40
N ASP A 190 -6.17 -5.19 -24.64
CA ASP A 190 -5.44 -6.28 -24.03
C ASP A 190 -4.40 -5.82 -22.99
N CYS A 191 -4.50 -4.59 -22.50
CA CYS A 191 -3.97 -4.24 -21.18
C CYS A 191 -4.64 -5.09 -20.08
N HIS A 192 -4.04 -5.15 -18.90
CA HIS A 192 -4.66 -5.87 -17.78
C HIS A 192 -6.04 -5.27 -17.43
N PRO A 193 -7.07 -6.10 -17.16
CA PRO A 193 -8.43 -5.62 -16.97
C PRO A 193 -8.55 -4.65 -15.77
N GLN A 194 -7.82 -4.91 -14.68
CA GLN A 194 -7.77 -4.01 -13.53
C GLN A 194 -7.10 -2.66 -13.86
N THR A 195 -6.12 -2.65 -14.77
CA THR A 195 -5.47 -1.41 -15.24
C THR A 195 -6.46 -0.56 -16.03
N ILE A 196 -7.21 -1.18 -16.95
CA ILE A 196 -8.27 -0.51 -17.72
C ILE A 196 -9.34 0.08 -16.78
N GLU A 197 -9.82 -0.69 -15.81
CA GLU A 197 -10.88 -0.25 -14.88
C GLU A 197 -10.42 0.94 -14.02
N VAL A 198 -9.19 0.92 -13.51
CA VAL A 198 -8.63 2.04 -12.73
C VAL A 198 -8.46 3.29 -13.60
N ILE A 199 -7.96 3.14 -14.84
CA ILE A 199 -7.84 4.27 -15.77
C ILE A 199 -9.20 4.90 -16.04
N GLN A 200 -10.22 4.10 -16.36
CA GLN A 200 -11.60 4.59 -16.59
C GLN A 200 -12.15 5.30 -15.36
N THR A 201 -11.94 4.73 -14.16
CA THR A 201 -12.37 5.31 -12.89
C THR A 201 -11.70 6.66 -12.63
N ARG A 202 -10.41 6.79 -12.94
CA ARG A 202 -9.63 8.03 -12.74
C ARG A 202 -9.92 9.08 -13.81
N ALA A 203 -10.26 8.66 -15.03
CA ALA A 203 -10.62 9.54 -16.14
C ALA A 203 -11.99 10.22 -15.93
N ALA A 204 -12.98 9.48 -15.41
CA ALA A 204 -14.35 9.94 -15.25
C ALA A 204 -14.52 11.29 -14.52
N PRO A 205 -13.95 11.52 -13.30
CA PRO A 205 -14.09 12.80 -12.61
C PRO A 205 -13.34 13.96 -13.28
N LEU A 206 -12.44 13.66 -14.22
CA LEU A 206 -11.69 14.65 -15.00
C LEU A 206 -12.37 15.00 -16.33
N GLY A 207 -13.45 14.30 -16.69
CA GLY A 207 -14.13 14.47 -17.98
C GLY A 207 -13.32 13.92 -19.17
N LEU A 208 -12.32 13.06 -18.93
CA LEU A 208 -11.52 12.45 -19.98
C LEU A 208 -12.25 11.23 -20.56
N LYS A 209 -12.17 11.06 -21.88
CA LYS A 209 -12.77 9.92 -22.60
C LYS A 209 -11.73 8.83 -22.76
N VAL A 210 -12.03 7.61 -22.29
CA VAL A 210 -11.19 6.43 -22.54
C VAL A 210 -11.77 5.65 -23.71
N VAL A 211 -10.95 5.37 -24.72
CA VAL A 211 -11.32 4.56 -25.89
C VAL A 211 -10.46 3.32 -25.93
N LEU A 212 -11.10 2.14 -26.00
CA LEU A 212 -10.39 0.87 -26.09
C LEU A 212 -10.16 0.49 -27.55
N ALA A 213 -8.95 0.04 -27.86
CA ALA A 213 -8.59 -0.58 -29.12
C ALA A 213 -8.53 -2.10 -28.95
N ASN A 214 -9.55 -2.83 -29.40
CA ASN A 214 -9.68 -4.28 -29.13
C ASN A 214 -9.04 -5.17 -30.21
N SER A 215 -8.36 -4.57 -31.19
CA SER A 215 -7.58 -5.26 -32.21
C SER A 215 -6.48 -4.34 -32.76
N ALA A 216 -5.47 -4.92 -33.40
CA ALA A 216 -4.42 -4.15 -34.07
C ALA A 216 -4.98 -3.17 -35.12
N ALA A 217 -6.03 -3.57 -35.86
CA ALA A 217 -6.68 -2.70 -36.84
C ALA A 217 -7.42 -1.52 -36.17
N GLU A 218 -8.06 -1.75 -35.02
CA GLU A 218 -8.66 -0.66 -34.23
C GLU A 218 -7.60 0.27 -33.66
N TRP A 219 -6.49 -0.27 -33.16
CA TRP A 219 -5.34 0.50 -32.68
C TRP A 219 -4.81 1.42 -33.77
N ASP A 220 -4.48 0.86 -34.94
CA ASP A 220 -3.96 1.59 -36.09
C ASP A 220 -4.91 2.70 -36.56
N ALA A 221 -6.21 2.42 -36.61
CA ALA A 221 -7.22 3.38 -37.03
C ALA A 221 -7.33 4.53 -36.03
N LEU A 222 -7.32 4.23 -34.72
CA LEU A 222 -7.43 5.22 -33.65
C LEU A 222 -6.21 6.13 -33.60
N ILE A 223 -4.99 5.57 -33.62
CA ILE A 223 -3.77 6.39 -33.56
C ILE A 223 -3.54 7.20 -34.85
N SER A 224 -4.00 6.71 -36.00
CA SER A 224 -3.95 7.49 -37.25
C SER A 224 -5.01 8.60 -37.30
N GLY A 225 -6.09 8.50 -36.49
CA GLY A 225 -7.15 9.50 -36.42
C GLY A 225 -6.76 10.81 -35.73
N GLY A 226 -5.75 10.78 -34.86
CA GLY A 226 -5.16 11.97 -34.24
C GLY A 226 -5.99 12.71 -33.19
N ASP A 227 -7.22 12.26 -32.88
CA ASP A 227 -8.07 12.84 -31.82
C ASP A 227 -7.84 12.14 -30.47
N TYR A 228 -6.65 12.32 -29.91
CA TYR A 228 -6.27 11.83 -28.57
C TYR A 228 -5.08 12.64 -28.02
N PHE A 229 -4.90 12.61 -26.71
CA PHE A 229 -3.74 13.24 -26.05
C PHE A 229 -2.67 12.23 -25.63
N ALA A 230 -3.04 10.96 -25.46
CA ALA A 230 -2.10 9.88 -25.23
C ALA A 230 -2.70 8.52 -25.56
N ALA A 231 -1.83 7.53 -25.73
CA ALA A 231 -2.19 6.14 -25.93
C ALA A 231 -1.35 5.22 -25.03
N LEU A 232 -1.96 4.17 -24.48
CA LEU A 232 -1.33 3.16 -23.62
C LEU A 232 -1.36 1.78 -24.26
N GLU A 233 -0.20 1.12 -24.29
CA GLU A 233 -0.05 -0.31 -24.59
C GLU A 233 0.54 -1.10 -23.42
N GLN A 234 0.37 -2.42 -23.45
CA GLN A 234 0.94 -3.36 -22.49
C GLN A 234 2.01 -4.23 -23.18
N LEU A 235 3.18 -4.38 -22.54
CA LEU A 235 4.28 -5.16 -23.07
C LEU A 235 4.84 -6.15 -22.03
N PRO A 236 4.67 -7.48 -22.22
CA PRO A 236 3.73 -8.14 -23.14
C PRO A 236 2.27 -7.85 -22.79
N SER A 237 1.35 -8.06 -23.72
CA SER A 237 -0.09 -7.92 -23.43
C SER A 237 -0.57 -8.85 -22.32
N THR A 238 -1.79 -8.63 -21.82
CA THR A 238 -2.43 -9.49 -20.81
C THR A 238 -2.59 -10.95 -21.22
N THR A 239 -2.52 -11.24 -22.52
CA THR A 239 -2.58 -12.60 -23.09
C THR A 239 -1.20 -13.21 -23.35
N GLY A 240 -0.14 -12.44 -23.10
CA GLY A 240 1.25 -12.81 -23.41
C GLY A 240 1.69 -12.50 -24.84
N ALA A 241 0.83 -11.91 -25.67
CA ALA A 241 1.20 -11.50 -27.03
C ALA A 241 2.22 -10.34 -26.99
N LEU A 242 3.21 -10.41 -27.89
CA LEU A 242 4.18 -9.35 -28.16
C LEU A 242 3.75 -8.62 -29.43
N HIS A 243 3.34 -7.36 -29.27
CA HIS A 243 3.03 -6.49 -30.39
C HIS A 243 4.29 -5.76 -30.86
N ASP A 244 4.32 -5.44 -32.15
CA ASP A 244 5.39 -4.63 -32.71
C ASP A 244 5.11 -3.14 -32.45
N LEU A 245 5.69 -2.61 -31.37
CA LEU A 245 5.52 -1.20 -30.97
C LEU A 245 6.39 -0.24 -31.79
N ARG A 246 7.18 -0.73 -32.75
CA ARG A 246 8.11 0.10 -33.52
C ARG A 246 7.33 1.08 -34.37
N GLY A 247 7.69 2.36 -34.26
CA GLY A 247 7.06 3.44 -35.01
C GLY A 247 5.79 4.00 -34.38
N ASP A 248 5.17 3.33 -33.39
CA ASP A 248 3.98 3.87 -32.73
C ASP A 248 4.30 5.13 -31.93
N ALA A 249 5.47 5.16 -31.28
CA ALA A 249 5.99 6.39 -30.67
C ALA A 249 6.06 7.54 -31.69
N GLU A 250 6.60 7.32 -32.89
CA GLU A 250 6.73 8.35 -33.93
C GLU A 250 5.35 8.82 -34.44
N ARG A 251 4.44 7.87 -34.71
CA ARG A 251 3.06 8.14 -35.16
C ARG A 251 2.29 8.95 -34.12
N ILE A 252 2.34 8.53 -32.86
CA ILE A 252 1.65 9.21 -31.74
C ILE A 252 2.25 10.60 -31.49
N HIS A 253 3.58 10.73 -31.51
CA HIS A 253 4.25 12.02 -31.32
C HIS A 253 3.98 13.01 -32.46
N ALA A 254 3.75 12.54 -33.69
CA ALA A 254 3.36 13.40 -34.80
C ALA A 254 2.04 14.15 -34.54
N HIS A 255 1.15 13.57 -33.73
CA HIS A 255 -0.10 14.20 -33.25
C HIS A 255 0.07 15.05 -31.98
N GLN A 256 1.31 15.32 -31.54
CA GLN A 256 1.62 16.02 -30.29
C GLN A 256 0.97 15.37 -29.06
N ALA A 257 0.85 14.04 -29.08
CA ALA A 257 0.35 13.19 -28.01
C ALA A 257 1.51 12.37 -27.38
N ALA A 258 1.27 11.69 -26.26
CA ALA A 258 2.27 10.84 -25.60
C ALA A 258 1.98 9.35 -25.82
N PHE A 259 3.04 8.56 -26.02
CA PHE A 259 2.97 7.10 -26.00
C PHE A 259 3.40 6.58 -24.62
N ILE A 260 2.59 5.70 -24.03
CA ILE A 260 2.80 5.12 -22.70
C ILE A 260 2.82 3.60 -22.85
N VAL A 261 3.76 2.94 -22.18
CA VAL A 261 3.86 1.48 -22.18
C VAL A 261 3.86 0.97 -20.73
N ALA A 262 2.91 0.09 -20.41
CA ALA A 262 2.93 -0.72 -19.19
C ALA A 262 3.79 -1.97 -19.47
N ALA A 263 5.07 -1.89 -19.11
CA ALA A 263 6.06 -2.90 -19.44
C ALA A 263 6.44 -3.79 -18.24
N ASP A 264 6.48 -5.10 -18.45
CA ASP A 264 7.07 -6.05 -17.51
C ASP A 264 8.60 -5.92 -17.52
N LEU A 265 9.19 -5.54 -16.38
CA LEU A 265 10.63 -5.28 -16.26
C LEU A 265 11.50 -6.52 -16.55
N LEU A 266 11.01 -7.73 -16.27
CA LEU A 266 11.76 -8.95 -16.54
C LEU A 266 11.73 -9.26 -18.04
N ALA A 267 10.61 -9.03 -18.71
CA ALA A 267 10.51 -9.19 -20.16
C ALA A 267 11.47 -8.27 -20.93
N LEU A 268 11.81 -7.09 -20.37
CA LEU A 268 12.78 -6.14 -20.95
C LEU A 268 14.24 -6.61 -20.90
N THR A 269 14.52 -7.77 -20.32
CA THR A 269 15.88 -8.35 -20.28
C THR A 269 16.22 -9.24 -21.48
N LEU A 270 15.23 -9.48 -22.37
CA LEU A 270 15.32 -10.34 -23.56
C LEU A 270 15.54 -9.51 -24.83
#